data_AF-A0A2K4W060-F1
#
_entry.id   AF-A0A2K4W060-F1
#
_cell.length_a   1.000
_cell.length_b   1.000
_cell.length_c   1.000
_cell.angle_alpha   90.00
_cell.angle_beta   90.00
_cell.angle_gamma   90.00
#
_symmetry.space_group_name_H-M   'P 1'
#
loop_
_entity.id
_entity.type
_entity.pdbx_description
1 polymer ?
#
loop_
_entity_poly.entity_id
_entity_poly.type
_entity_poly.pdbx_seq_one_letter_code
_entity_poly.pdbx_strand_id
1 'polypeptide(L)'
;MGLGLALSVIQITVRDAKHFIDVFLPLLFWFTPIVWVTSSLPEGIASIAAYNPVALYFNSFSSILQAGVIPDTRELVLCVVLGATSLVAGLAIFRRVDRAVEYL
;
A
#
# COMPACT_ATOMS: atom_id res chain seq x y z
N MET A 1 3.75 3.15 -6.19
CA MET A 1 5.10 3.36 -6.80
C MET A 1 6.23 2.90 -5.87
N GLY A 2 6.40 3.47 -4.68
CA GLY A 2 7.49 3.10 -3.76
C GLY A 2 7.53 1.61 -3.34
N LEU A 3 6.38 1.05 -2.97
CA LEU A 3 6.25 -0.39 -2.68
C LEU A 3 6.63 -1.29 -3.87
N GLY A 4 6.27 -0.89 -5.09
CA GLY A 4 6.62 -1.65 -6.31
C GLY A 4 8.13 -1.70 -6.55
N LEU A 5 8.84 -0.59 -6.28
CA LEU A 5 10.30 -0.54 -6.33
C LEU A 5 10.94 -1.48 -5.31
N ALA A 6 10.44 -1.49 -4.07
CA ALA A 6 10.94 -2.39 -3.03
C ALA A 6 10.68 -3.88 -3.38
N LEU A 7 9.49 -4.21 -3.89
CA LEU A 7 9.14 -5.58 -4.30
C LEU A 7 9.98 -6.05 -5.50
N SER A 8 10.30 -5.15 -6.44
CA SER A 8 11.16 -5.47 -7.59
C SER A 8 12.56 -5.87 -7.15
N VAL A 9 13.14 -5.17 -6.18
CA VAL A 9 14.44 -5.51 -5.60
C VAL A 9 14.40 -6.89 -4.95
N ILE A 10 13.36 -7.17 -4.14
CA ILE A 10 13.20 -8.44 -3.44
C ILE A 10 13.07 -9.61 -4.42
N GLN A 11 12.34 -9.45 -5.53
CA GLN A 11 12.19 -10.50 -6.55
C GLN A 11 13.51 -10.90 -7.22
N ILE A 12 14.45 -9.96 -7.37
CA ILE A 12 15.77 -10.22 -7.98
C ILE A 12 16.70 -10.86 -6.97
N THR A 13 16.66 -10.43 -5.69
CA THR A 13 17.51 -10.99 -4.63
C THR A 13 17.04 -12.37 -4.16
N VAL A 14 15.73 -12.64 -4.17
CA VAL A 14 15.13 -13.88 -3.64
C VAL A 14 14.24 -14.52 -4.70
N ARG A 15 14.72 -15.61 -5.29
CA ARG A 15 14.02 -16.34 -6.36
C ARG A 15 12.63 -16.85 -5.96
N ASP A 16 12.44 -17.23 -4.70
CA ASP A 16 11.15 -17.72 -4.19
C ASP A 16 10.17 -16.60 -3.79
N ALA A 17 10.62 -15.34 -3.73
CA ALA A 17 9.76 -14.23 -3.40
C ALA A 17 8.70 -13.96 -4.48
N LYS A 18 8.98 -14.32 -5.74
CA LYS A 18 8.01 -14.17 -6.83
C LYS A 18 6.73 -14.97 -6.56
N HIS A 19 6.88 -16.27 -6.27
CA HIS A 19 5.73 -17.13 -5.97
C HIS A 19 4.98 -16.69 -4.71
N PHE A 20 5.69 -16.18 -3.70
CA PHE A 20 5.06 -15.63 -2.50
C PHE A 20 4.24 -14.37 -2.82
N ILE A 21 4.80 -13.42 -3.58
CA ILE A 21 4.12 -12.17 -3.94
C ILE A 21 2.86 -12.46 -4.78
N ASP A 22 2.91 -13.42 -5.69
CA ASP A 22 1.76 -13.81 -6.53
C ASP A 22 0.56 -14.28 -5.70
N VAL A 23 0.78 -14.89 -4.53
CA VAL A 23 -0.29 -15.32 -3.61
C VAL A 23 -0.63 -14.22 -2.59
N PHE A 24 0.37 -13.48 -2.13
CA PHE A 24 0.23 -12.48 -1.08
C PHE A 24 -0.51 -11.23 -1.56
N LEU A 25 -0.28 -10.75 -2.79
CA LEU A 25 -0.97 -9.58 -3.33
C LEU A 25 -2.49 -9.75 -3.40
N PRO A 26 -3.02 -10.86 -3.97
CA PRO A 26 -4.45 -11.14 -3.95
C PRO A 26 -5.01 -11.26 -2.53
N LEU A 27 -4.26 -11.84 -1.60
CA LEU A 27 -4.69 -11.92 -0.20
C LEU A 27 -4.79 -10.53 0.44
N LEU A 28 -3.80 -9.67 0.18
CA LEU A 28 -3.79 -8.29 0.65
C LEU A 28 -4.98 -7.48 0.11
N PHE A 29 -5.38 -7.72 -1.14
CA PHE A 29 -6.56 -7.09 -1.75
C PHE A 29 -7.84 -7.37 -0.96
N TRP A 30 -8.04 -8.62 -0.52
CA TRP A 30 -9.18 -8.98 0.34
C TRP A 30 -9.09 -8.38 1.75
N PHE A 31 -7.87 -8.19 2.24
CA PHE A 31 -7.62 -7.58 3.55
C PHE A 31 -7.76 -6.05 3.56
N THR A 32 -7.80 -5.42 2.39
CA THR A 32 -8.10 -3.99 2.23
C THR A 32 -9.58 -3.75 1.93
N PRO A 33 -10.17 -2.64 2.42
CA PRO A 33 -11.56 -2.27 2.14
C PRO A 33 -11.73 -1.75 0.71
N ILE A 34 -11.51 -2.63 -0.27
CA ILE A 34 -11.72 -2.35 -1.69
C ILE A 34 -13.12 -2.83 -2.11
N VAL A 35 -13.52 -4.02 -1.64
CA VAL A 35 -14.79 -4.67 -1.99
C VAL A 35 -15.84 -4.49 -0.89
N TRP A 36 -15.40 -4.23 0.35
CA TRP A 36 -16.25 -4.12 1.53
C TRP A 36 -16.07 -2.75 2.19
N VAL A 37 -17.15 -2.25 2.78
CA VAL A 37 -17.18 -0.99 3.53
C VAL A 37 -16.97 -1.29 5.01
N THR A 38 -16.12 -0.52 5.68
CA THR A 38 -15.80 -0.68 7.11
C THR A 38 -17.03 -0.60 8.01
N SER A 39 -18.09 0.10 7.58
CA SER A 39 -19.38 0.19 8.29
C SER A 39 -20.14 -1.14 8.40
N SER A 40 -19.80 -2.14 7.59
CA SER A 40 -20.47 -3.45 7.57
C SER A 40 -19.80 -4.48 8.50
N LEU A 41 -18.71 -4.11 9.18
CA LEU A 41 -17.93 -5.00 10.04
C LEU A 41 -18.17 -4.72 11.54
N PRO A 42 -18.06 -5.73 12.42
CA PRO A 42 -18.05 -5.54 13.88
C PRO A 42 -16.93 -4.57 14.32
N GLU A 43 -17.18 -3.74 15.33
CA GLU A 43 -16.30 -2.63 15.76
C GLU A 43 -14.83 -3.03 15.99
N GLY A 44 -14.59 -4.23 16.54
CA GLY A 44 -13.23 -4.74 16.77
C GLY A 44 -12.44 -4.99 15.48
N ILE A 45 -13.08 -5.52 14.43
CA ILE A 45 -12.43 -5.81 13.15
C ILE A 45 -12.36 -4.54 12.29
N ALA A 46 -13.38 -3.69 12.38
CA ALA A 46 -13.39 -2.38 11.71
C ALA A 46 -12.22 -1.49 12.16
N SER A 47 -11.87 -1.53 13.45
CA SER A 47 -10.74 -0.76 14.00
C SER A 47 -9.38 -1.24 13.48
N ILE A 48 -9.20 -2.56 13.33
CA ILE A 48 -7.98 -3.15 12.76
C ILE A 48 -7.87 -2.79 11.27
N ALA A 49 -8.98 -2.87 10.55
CA ALA A 49 -9.05 -2.46 9.15
C ALA A 49 -8.75 -0.96 8.95
N ALA A 50 -9.22 -0.11 9.87
CA ALA A 50 -8.99 1.34 9.83
C ALA A 50 -7.52 1.73 10.04
N TYR A 51 -6.72 0.86 10.69
CA TYR A 51 -5.28 1.10 10.87
C TYR A 51 -4.46 0.84 9.60
N ASN A 52 -5.08 0.30 8.54
CA ASN A 52 -4.39 0.04 7.30
C ASN A 52 -4.17 1.35 6.51
N PRO A 53 -2.93 1.80 6.27
CA PRO A 53 -2.67 3.04 5.55
C PRO A 53 -3.15 3.00 4.09
N VAL A 54 -3.33 1.80 3.52
CA VAL A 54 -3.92 1.61 2.18
C VAL A 54 -5.43 1.85 2.18
N ALA A 55 -6.11 1.58 3.31
CA ALA A 55 -7.54 1.81 3.46
C ALA A 55 -7.92 3.29 3.31
N LEU A 56 -7.03 4.20 3.75
CA LEU A 56 -7.24 5.64 3.63
C LEU A 56 -7.45 6.07 2.16
N TYR A 57 -6.61 5.57 1.25
CA TYR A 57 -6.71 5.89 -0.18
C TYR A 57 -8.02 5.41 -0.79
N PHE A 58 -8.43 4.17 -0.49
CA PHE A 58 -9.64 3.58 -1.04
C PHE A 58 -10.91 4.20 -0.44
N ASN A 59 -10.88 4.58 0.84
CA ASN A 59 -12.00 5.26 1.48
C ASN A 59 -12.22 6.66 0.90
N SER A 60 -11.14 7.44 0.67
CA SER A 60 -11.25 8.73 -0.01
C SER A 60 -11.76 8.57 -1.46
N PHE A 61 -11.33 7.52 -2.18
CA PHE A 61 -11.85 7.20 -3.52
C PHE A 61 -13.34 6.83 -3.50
N SER A 62 -13.74 5.96 -2.59
CA SER A 62 -15.14 5.54 -2.43
C SER A 62 -16.03 6.72 -2.06
N SER A 63 -15.55 7.62 -1.19
CA SER A 63 -16.28 8.84 -0.80
C SER A 63 -16.53 9.77 -1.99
N ILE A 64 -15.55 9.95 -2.88
CA ILE A 64 -15.72 10.72 -4.11
C ILE A 64 -16.76 10.06 -5.03
N LEU A 65 -16.67 8.74 -5.22
CA LEU A 65 -17.49 8.01 -6.18
C LEU A 65 -18.93 7.77 -5.70
N GLN A 66 -19.14 7.52 -4.40
CA GLN A 66 -20.45 7.23 -3.82
C GLN A 66 -21.20 8.49 -3.38
N ALA A 67 -20.51 9.43 -2.73
CA ALA A 67 -21.15 10.61 -2.15
C ALA A 67 -20.96 11.88 -2.99
N GLY A 68 -20.04 11.88 -3.97
CA GLY A 68 -19.70 13.09 -4.73
C GLY A 68 -19.06 14.20 -3.86
N VAL A 69 -18.63 13.85 -2.65
CA VAL A 69 -18.06 14.78 -1.67
C VAL A 69 -16.55 14.78 -1.83
N ILE A 70 -15.96 15.98 -1.82
CA ILE A 70 -14.50 16.15 -1.81
C ILE A 70 -13.98 15.60 -0.48
N PRO A 71 -13.02 14.65 -0.48
CA PRO A 71 -12.44 14.12 0.75
C PRO A 71 -11.85 15.26 1.58
N ASP A 72 -11.85 15.09 2.90
CA ASP A 72 -11.26 16.08 3.80
C ASP A 72 -9.81 16.36 3.38
N THR A 73 -9.43 17.64 3.38
CA THR A 73 -8.06 18.06 3.04
C THR A 73 -7.01 17.38 3.91
N ARG A 74 -7.35 17.01 5.16
CA ARG A 74 -6.49 16.23 6.06
C ARG A 74 -6.20 14.84 5.53
N GLU A 75 -7.20 14.12 5.03
CA GLU A 75 -7.01 12.77 4.45
C GLU A 75 -6.14 12.84 3.20
N LEU A 76 -6.35 13.86 2.37
CA LEU A 76 -5.53 14.09 1.17
C LEU A 76 -4.06 14.34 1.53
N VAL A 77 -3.79 15.18 2.53
CA VAL A 77 -2.41 15.43 3.00
C VAL A 77 -1.77 14.15 3.54
N LEU A 78 -2.51 13.35 4.33
CA LEU A 78 -2.01 12.07 4.83
C LEU A 78 -1.69 11.09 3.69
N CYS A 79 -2.55 11.01 2.67
CA CYS A 79 -2.30 10.23 1.46
C CYS A 79 -1.04 10.68 0.71
N VAL A 80 -0.80 11.99 0.61
CA VAL A 80 0.42 12.51 -0.04
C VAL A 80 1.66 12.17 0.79
N VAL A 81 1.62 12.36 2.11
CA VAL A 81 2.73 12.06 3.01
C VAL A 81 3.07 10.57 2.97
N LEU A 82 2.08 9.69 3.07
CA LEU A 82 2.27 8.23 2.96
C LEU A 82 2.84 7.81 1.60
N GLY A 83 2.41 8.48 0.52
CA GLY A 83 2.93 8.23 -0.82
C GLY A 83 4.40 8.64 -0.95
N ALA A 84 4.75 9.82 -0.42
CA ALA A 84 6.10 10.35 -0.42
C ALA A 84 7.04 9.49 0.42
N THR A 85 6.64 9.08 1.63
CA THR A 85 7.46 8.21 2.49
C THR A 85 7.67 6.84 1.85
N SER A 86 6.63 6.25 1.25
CA SER A 86 6.74 4.99 0.49
C SER A 86 7.74 5.12 -0.66
N LEU A 87 7.68 6.23 -1.42
CA LEU A 87 8.58 6.47 -2.54
C LEU A 87 10.03 6.64 -2.09
N VAL A 88 10.27 7.45 -1.06
CA VAL A 88 11.62 7.65 -0.48
C VAL A 88 12.18 6.34 0.05
N ALA A 89 11.38 5.54 0.77
CA ALA A 89 11.79 4.23 1.28
C ALA A 89 12.12 3.26 0.14
N GLY A 90 11.26 3.18 -0.88
CA GLY A 90 11.49 2.33 -2.06
C GLY A 90 12.76 2.72 -2.82
N LEU A 91 13.00 4.01 -3.03
CA LEU A 91 14.21 4.53 -3.67
C LEU A 91 15.47 4.28 -2.82
N ALA A 92 15.39 4.40 -1.50
CA ALA A 92 16.51 4.14 -0.60
C ALA A 92 16.93 2.67 -0.64
N ILE A 93 15.95 1.75 -0.63
CA ILE A 93 16.20 0.30 -0.77
C ILE A 93 16.80 -0.01 -2.14
N PHE A 94 16.21 0.54 -3.21
CA PHE A 94 16.69 0.36 -4.57
C PHE A 94 18.16 0.80 -4.73
N ARG A 95 18.49 2.03 -4.30
CA ARG A 95 19.87 2.54 -4.35
C ARG A 95 20.87 1.76 -3.50
N ARG A 96 20.40 1.11 -2.42
CA ARG A 96 21.25 0.28 -1.58
C ARG A 96 21.62 -1.03 -2.28
N VAL A 97 20.71 -1.60 -3.05
CA VAL A 97 20.95 -2.84 -3.82
C VAL A 97 21.65 -2.57 -5.14
N ASP A 98 21.43 -1.42 -5.79
CA ASP A 98 22.14 -1.04 -7.01
C ASP A 98 23.66 -0.95 -6.77
N ARG A 99 24.07 -0.27 -5.69
CA ARG A 99 25.46 -0.30 -5.20
C ARG A 99 25.96 -1.70 -4.84
N ALA A 100 25.03 -2.62 -4.56
CA ALA A 100 25.36 -3.99 -4.21
C ALA A 100 25.58 -4.92 -5.42
N VAL A 101 25.00 -4.56 -6.56
CA VAL A 101 25.15 -5.31 -7.80
C VAL A 101 26.35 -4.83 -8.59
N GLU A 102 26.70 -3.54 -8.49
CA GLU A 102 27.84 -2.95 -9.22
C GLU A 102 29.23 -3.42 -8.73
N TYR A 103 29.32 -4.07 -7.56
CA TYR A 103 30.58 -4.64 -7.06
C TYR A 103 30.82 -6.12 -7.43
N LEU A 104 29.88 -6.77 -8.11
CA LEU A 104 29.97 -8.16 -8.59
C LEU A 104 30.31 -8.20 -10.08
#